data_AF-A0A7X6N2X3-F1
#
_entry.id   AF-A0A7X6N2X3-F1
#
_cell.length_a   1.000
_cell.length_b   1.000
_cell.length_c   1.000
_cell.angle_alpha   90.00
_cell.angle_beta   90.00
_cell.angle_gamma   90.00
#
_symmetry.space_group_name_H-M   'P 1'
#
loop_
_entity.id
_entity.type
_entity.pdbx_description
1 polymer ?
#
loop_
_entity_poly.entity_id
_entity_poly.type
_entity_poly.pdbx_seq_one_letter_code
_entity_poly.pdbx_strand_id
1 'polypeptide(L)'
;MKNFYKFKTRKTITKTVFSKSLLDAQQAGVTSMLRALATQLLATPINSKQPIELTLNVTAIDHNELPGFDEIFTHIESLAVQDSYTGGVVAQMDRWQQLPNVQALIITASNVQGPQLKKAVRRELMAGSELNIAYYQTMQPDATITELQSWVELLDHELDGQTYGGKGKLRQGVTPSTALFTPTKPGVRIVIPCVRKTFTEPQGLIATIFENFWLAILKQKLVLTIIIDGKREIFDETTLRDVLVNHRKALLQTTTGNPIHAAQYLQSYKGGIPREIKLTDQPEVQFNAYVTLDHELGAGRVGIFDGTGLKLVDYKLPNSAIQGYNIVLVANQKATQLIKELVNKQGTKLALKNVPNGKNRTVAKDFLEQLNATIIQLITSESDWQQAVPLSPAQVLEIAMEQAPTGITQQELGPYLAERQALQAHPDNQYHESFKINLMLGGRYSNQFAWDKIGINAWTQGDAPCISQIPSVDLGAHFPINEVVTLYTPEGTKLMAQLTGTGMQARLEFIEGNIYDYVRRSLKLAPATVITLIDLKRFGTQALSFERLDARNYALQFGK
;
A
#
# COMPACT_ATOMS: atom_id res chain seq x y z
N MET A 1 -7.82 28.56 -32.00
CA MET A 1 -7.42 27.61 -30.94
C MET A 1 -6.33 26.69 -31.46
N LYS A 2 -5.40 26.26 -30.61
CA LYS A 2 -4.50 25.14 -30.96
C LYS A 2 -5.33 23.85 -30.89
N ASN A 3 -5.39 23.10 -31.98
CA ASN A 3 -6.10 21.81 -32.04
C ASN A 3 -5.14 20.71 -31.57
N PHE A 4 -5.06 20.47 -30.27
CA PHE A 4 -4.27 19.40 -29.66
C PHE A 4 -4.94 18.04 -29.80
N TYR A 5 -6.27 17.97 -29.73
CA TYR A 5 -7.02 16.73 -29.82
C TYR A 5 -7.55 16.46 -31.23
N LYS A 6 -7.78 15.17 -31.48
CA LYS A 6 -8.48 14.68 -32.67
C LYS A 6 -9.67 13.85 -32.22
N PHE A 7 -10.86 14.43 -32.39
CA PHE A 7 -12.14 13.73 -32.26
C PHE A 7 -12.58 13.20 -33.63
N LYS A 8 -13.28 12.07 -33.64
CA LYS A 8 -13.82 11.49 -34.89
C LYS A 8 -15.13 12.20 -35.23
N THR A 9 -15.26 12.74 -36.43
CA THR A 9 -16.51 13.35 -36.90
C THR A 9 -17.60 12.29 -37.13
N ARG A 10 -18.86 12.68 -36.93
CA ARG A 10 -20.06 11.86 -37.13
C ARG A 10 -21.09 12.63 -37.95
N LYS A 11 -22.05 11.90 -38.53
CA LYS A 11 -23.23 12.51 -39.18
C LYS A 11 -24.28 12.95 -38.17
N THR A 12 -24.38 12.25 -37.04
CA THR A 12 -25.38 12.49 -35.98
C THR A 12 -24.81 12.08 -34.62
N ILE A 13 -25.41 12.59 -33.54
CA ILE A 13 -25.13 12.17 -32.16
C ILE A 13 -25.64 10.74 -31.99
N THR A 14 -24.78 9.83 -31.53
CA THR A 14 -25.12 8.40 -31.37
C THR A 14 -24.91 7.88 -29.95
N LYS A 15 -24.22 8.64 -29.10
CA LYS A 15 -23.86 8.23 -27.74
C LYS A 15 -24.07 9.36 -26.75
N THR A 16 -25.14 9.22 -25.97
CA THR A 16 -25.51 10.11 -24.87
C THR A 16 -25.01 9.60 -23.51
N VAL A 17 -24.38 8.42 -23.50
CA VAL A 17 -23.76 7.80 -22.32
C VAL A 17 -22.34 7.35 -22.64
N PHE A 18 -21.48 7.34 -21.62
CA PHE A 18 -20.13 6.81 -21.74
C PHE A 18 -20.12 5.34 -22.18
N SER A 19 -19.01 4.89 -22.77
CA SER A 19 -18.92 3.48 -23.13
C SER A 19 -19.02 2.59 -21.89
N LYS A 20 -19.74 1.47 -22.02
CA LYS A 20 -19.88 0.47 -20.95
C LYS A 20 -18.53 0.07 -20.33
N SER A 21 -17.48 -0.04 -21.14
CA SER A 21 -16.13 -0.35 -20.63
C SER A 21 -15.52 0.74 -19.74
N LEU A 22 -15.85 2.01 -19.95
CA LEU A 22 -15.40 3.11 -19.10
C LEU A 22 -16.22 3.14 -17.81
N LEU A 23 -17.54 2.98 -17.91
CA LEU A 23 -18.44 2.88 -16.75
C LEU A 23 -18.07 1.71 -15.84
N ASP A 24 -17.80 0.53 -16.41
CA ASP A 24 -17.32 -0.64 -15.67
C ASP A 24 -16.00 -0.34 -14.92
N ALA A 25 -15.08 0.42 -15.54
CA ALA A 25 -13.79 0.79 -14.95
C ALA A 25 -13.95 1.84 -13.84
N GLN A 26 -14.83 2.83 -14.03
CA GLN A 26 -15.18 3.81 -13.00
C GLN A 26 -15.79 3.13 -11.76
N GLN A 27 -16.65 2.14 -11.97
CA GLN A 27 -17.24 1.35 -10.89
C GLN A 27 -16.19 0.48 -10.18
N ALA A 28 -15.19 -0.05 -10.91
CA ALA A 28 -14.14 -0.89 -10.35
C ALA A 28 -13.07 -0.10 -9.59
N GLY A 29 -12.86 1.17 -9.93
CA GLY A 29 -12.06 2.12 -9.17
C GLY A 29 -10.56 1.81 -9.11
N VAL A 30 -9.92 2.27 -8.03
CA VAL A 30 -8.46 2.28 -7.88
C VAL A 30 -7.83 0.89 -7.91
N THR A 31 -8.49 -0.12 -7.35
CA THR A 31 -8.03 -1.51 -7.35
C THR A 31 -7.83 -2.04 -8.75
N SER A 32 -8.81 -1.83 -9.64
CA SER A 32 -8.75 -2.29 -11.02
C SER A 32 -7.62 -1.60 -11.79
N MET A 33 -7.51 -0.27 -11.63
CA MET A 33 -6.46 0.52 -12.27
C MET A 33 -5.06 0.06 -11.86
N LEU A 34 -4.79 -0.03 -10.55
CA LEU A 34 -3.48 -0.42 -10.05
C LEU A 34 -3.11 -1.84 -10.47
N ARG A 35 -4.05 -2.80 -10.40
CA ARG A 35 -3.80 -4.18 -10.82
C ARG A 35 -3.51 -4.28 -12.31
N ALA A 36 -4.28 -3.58 -13.15
CA ALA A 36 -4.10 -3.58 -14.59
C ALA A 36 -2.74 -2.98 -14.97
N LEU A 37 -2.36 -1.87 -14.33
CA LEU A 37 -1.07 -1.22 -14.53
C LEU A 37 0.09 -2.10 -14.05
N ALA A 38 0.07 -2.55 -12.80
CA ALA A 38 1.11 -3.39 -12.22
C ALA A 38 1.33 -4.68 -13.01
N THR A 39 0.26 -5.34 -13.47
CA THR A 39 0.34 -6.53 -14.32
C THR A 39 1.11 -6.25 -15.62
N GLN A 40 0.88 -5.09 -16.24
CA GLN A 40 1.57 -4.74 -17.48
C GLN A 40 3.04 -4.37 -17.21
N LEU A 41 3.33 -3.64 -16.12
CA LEU A 41 4.68 -3.24 -15.75
C LEU A 41 5.56 -4.44 -15.36
N LEU A 42 5.05 -5.35 -14.53
CA LEU A 42 5.75 -6.57 -14.09
C LEU A 42 6.03 -7.56 -15.23
N ALA A 43 5.37 -7.41 -16.37
CA ALA A 43 5.65 -8.20 -17.57
C ALA A 43 6.82 -7.66 -18.40
N THR A 44 7.32 -6.45 -18.12
CA THR A 44 8.36 -5.78 -18.92
C THR A 44 9.49 -5.18 -18.06
N PRO A 45 10.08 -5.92 -17.10
CA PRO A 45 11.21 -5.41 -16.34
C PRO A 45 12.43 -5.20 -17.25
N ILE A 46 13.23 -4.16 -16.99
CA ILE A 46 14.55 -3.98 -17.64
C ILE A 46 15.52 -5.05 -17.12
N ASN A 47 15.51 -5.25 -15.80
CA ASN A 47 16.35 -6.21 -15.11
C ASN A 47 15.48 -7.01 -14.15
N SER A 48 15.36 -8.32 -14.36
CA SER A 48 14.52 -9.21 -13.54
C SER A 48 15.02 -9.36 -12.09
N LYS A 49 16.25 -8.91 -11.79
CA LYS A 49 16.84 -8.90 -10.45
C LYS A 49 16.56 -7.61 -9.66
N GLN A 50 16.17 -6.53 -10.33
CA GLN A 50 15.82 -5.28 -9.66
C GLN A 50 14.30 -5.15 -9.56
N PRO A 51 13.77 -4.67 -8.41
CA PRO A 51 12.34 -4.41 -8.30
C PRO A 51 11.93 -3.30 -9.25
N ILE A 52 10.69 -3.37 -9.72
CA ILE A 52 10.02 -2.23 -10.33
C ILE A 52 9.72 -1.22 -9.23
N GLU A 53 10.08 0.03 -9.44
CA GLU A 53 9.79 1.12 -8.51
C GLU A 53 8.55 1.86 -9.01
N LEU A 54 7.42 1.71 -8.32
CA LEU A 54 6.16 2.37 -8.66
C LEU A 54 5.87 3.49 -7.66
N THR A 55 5.78 4.73 -8.12
CA THR A 55 5.41 5.89 -7.30
C THR A 55 4.03 6.40 -7.69
N LEU A 56 3.15 6.57 -6.70
CA LEU A 56 1.85 7.21 -6.81
C LEU A 56 1.93 8.56 -6.08
N ASN A 57 1.93 9.67 -6.81
CA ASN A 57 2.02 11.01 -6.25
C ASN A 57 0.74 11.80 -6.51
N VAL A 58 0.00 12.13 -5.46
CA VAL A 58 -1.17 13.01 -5.51
C VAL A 58 -0.71 14.43 -5.20
N THR A 59 -0.88 15.32 -6.17
CA THR A 59 -0.44 16.71 -6.05
C THR A 59 -1.35 17.65 -6.84
N ALA A 60 -1.27 18.96 -6.57
CA ALA A 60 -1.94 19.97 -7.37
C ALA A 60 -1.05 20.35 -8.56
N ILE A 61 -1.65 20.47 -9.75
CA ILE A 61 -0.97 20.93 -10.96
C ILE A 61 -1.72 22.12 -11.55
N ASP A 62 -0.96 23.06 -12.11
CA ASP A 62 -1.53 24.19 -12.84
C ASP A 62 -2.17 23.68 -14.14
N HIS A 63 -3.41 24.09 -14.39
CA HIS A 63 -4.16 23.66 -15.58
C HIS A 63 -3.49 24.04 -16.90
N ASN A 64 -2.66 25.10 -16.93
CA ASN A 64 -1.90 25.54 -18.10
C ASN A 64 -0.76 24.58 -18.47
N GLU A 65 -0.36 23.70 -17.55
CA GLU A 65 0.62 22.66 -17.82
C GLU A 65 0.05 21.47 -18.60
N LEU A 66 -1.28 21.39 -18.76
CA LEU A 66 -1.98 20.27 -19.38
C LEU A 66 -2.23 20.54 -20.88
N PRO A 67 -1.56 19.85 -21.81
CA PRO A 67 -1.73 20.11 -23.24
C PRO A 67 -3.15 19.80 -23.73
N GLY A 68 -3.83 20.81 -24.30
CA GLY A 68 -5.17 20.67 -24.84
C GLY A 68 -6.30 20.65 -23.80
N PHE A 69 -6.00 21.06 -22.56
CA PHE A 69 -7.01 21.11 -21.49
C PHE A 69 -8.11 22.13 -21.80
N ASP A 70 -7.77 23.34 -22.27
CA ASP A 70 -8.75 24.35 -22.67
C ASP A 70 -9.62 23.89 -23.85
N GLU A 71 -9.01 23.21 -24.84
CA GLU A 71 -9.74 22.64 -25.98
C GLU A 71 -10.79 21.63 -25.51
N ILE A 72 -10.46 20.81 -24.51
CA ILE A 72 -11.42 19.86 -23.93
C ILE A 72 -12.61 20.59 -23.30
N PHE A 73 -12.41 21.72 -22.62
CA PHE A 73 -13.53 22.50 -22.09
C PHE A 73 -14.39 23.13 -23.17
N THR A 74 -13.80 23.62 -24.28
CA THR A 74 -14.59 24.04 -25.44
C THR A 74 -15.50 22.91 -25.96
N HIS A 75 -15.01 21.66 -25.94
CA HIS A 75 -15.84 20.51 -26.28
C HIS A 75 -16.89 20.18 -25.20
N ILE A 76 -16.57 20.33 -23.91
CA ILE A 76 -17.52 20.08 -22.82
C ILE A 76 -18.67 21.09 -22.84
N GLU A 77 -18.39 22.37 -23.05
CA GLU A 77 -19.39 23.45 -23.16
C GLU A 77 -20.38 23.21 -24.31
N SER A 78 -19.95 22.47 -25.34
CA SER A 78 -20.77 22.11 -26.51
C SER A 78 -21.66 20.87 -26.30
N LEU A 79 -21.55 20.19 -25.14
CA LEU A 79 -22.35 19.01 -24.83
C LEU A 79 -23.81 19.40 -24.61
N ALA A 80 -24.71 18.88 -25.44
CA ALA A 80 -26.15 19.08 -25.26
C ALA A 80 -26.64 18.34 -23.99
N VAL A 81 -27.22 19.09 -23.06
CA VAL A 81 -27.93 18.53 -21.90
C VAL A 81 -29.30 18.04 -22.35
N GLN A 82 -29.49 16.72 -22.39
CA GLN A 82 -30.72 16.09 -22.88
C GLN A 82 -31.58 15.52 -21.75
N ASP A 83 -30.96 15.18 -20.62
CA ASP A 83 -31.59 14.57 -19.46
C ASP A 83 -30.82 14.90 -18.17
N SER A 84 -31.31 14.41 -17.03
CA SER A 84 -30.67 14.63 -15.73
C SER A 84 -29.28 13.99 -15.62
N TYR A 85 -29.03 12.90 -16.34
CA TYR A 85 -27.73 12.23 -16.36
C TYR A 85 -26.68 13.10 -17.07
N THR A 86 -26.97 13.50 -18.30
CA THR A 86 -26.10 14.34 -19.13
C THR A 86 -25.88 15.71 -18.47
N GLY A 87 -26.92 16.30 -17.89
CA GLY A 87 -26.80 17.54 -17.10
C GLY A 87 -25.88 17.39 -15.89
N GLY A 88 -25.98 16.28 -15.16
CA GLY A 88 -25.08 15.99 -14.05
C GLY A 88 -23.62 15.80 -14.47
N VAL A 89 -23.38 15.12 -15.59
CA VAL A 89 -22.03 14.92 -16.15
C VAL A 89 -21.40 16.24 -16.57
N VAL A 90 -22.12 17.09 -17.31
CA VAL A 90 -21.60 18.39 -17.76
C VAL A 90 -21.27 19.28 -16.55
N ALA A 91 -22.21 19.43 -15.62
CA ALA A 91 -21.98 20.23 -14.41
C ALA A 91 -20.78 19.74 -13.57
N GLN A 92 -20.58 18.41 -13.50
CA GLN A 92 -19.44 17.82 -12.81
C GLN A 92 -18.11 18.11 -13.52
N MET A 93 -18.10 18.14 -14.85
CA MET A 93 -16.91 18.43 -15.65
C MET A 93 -16.56 19.92 -15.60
N ASP A 94 -17.55 20.81 -15.79
CA ASP A 94 -17.38 22.28 -15.85
C ASP A 94 -16.76 22.88 -14.59
N ARG A 95 -17.03 22.29 -13.42
CA ARG A 95 -16.46 22.76 -12.15
C ARG A 95 -14.93 22.83 -12.17
N TRP A 96 -14.28 21.99 -12.98
CA TRP A 96 -12.82 21.90 -13.05
C TRP A 96 -12.21 23.01 -13.91
N GLN A 97 -12.98 23.66 -14.78
CA GLN A 97 -12.53 24.78 -15.60
C GLN A 97 -12.19 26.02 -14.74
N GLN A 98 -12.93 26.19 -13.65
CA GLN A 98 -12.87 27.37 -12.79
C GLN A 98 -11.72 27.32 -11.76
N LEU A 99 -10.98 26.21 -11.71
CA LEU A 99 -9.89 26.02 -10.75
C LEU A 99 -8.55 26.27 -11.44
N PRO A 100 -7.71 27.20 -10.93
CA PRO A 100 -6.38 27.44 -11.51
C PRO A 100 -5.45 26.23 -11.35
N ASN A 101 -5.67 25.47 -10.27
CA ASN A 101 -4.95 24.23 -10.00
C ASN A 101 -5.94 23.08 -9.88
N VAL A 102 -5.61 21.95 -10.51
CA VAL A 102 -6.39 20.71 -10.42
C VAL A 102 -5.59 19.66 -9.68
N GLN A 103 -6.27 18.86 -8.85
CA GLN A 103 -5.63 17.72 -8.22
C GLN A 103 -5.35 16.66 -9.28
N ALA A 104 -4.13 16.10 -9.27
CA ALA A 104 -3.69 15.09 -10.21
C ALA A 104 -3.00 13.93 -9.49
N LEU A 105 -3.17 12.74 -10.05
CA LEU A 105 -2.38 11.56 -9.71
C LEU A 105 -1.29 11.38 -10.77
N ILE A 106 -0.03 11.56 -10.36
CA ILE A 106 1.16 11.30 -11.15
C ILE A 106 1.66 9.90 -10.79
N ILE A 107 1.66 9.01 -11.76
CA ILE A 107 2.19 7.65 -11.61
C ILE A 107 3.52 7.56 -12.34
N THR A 108 4.58 7.21 -11.62
CA THR A 108 5.90 6.95 -12.22
C THR A 108 6.27 5.50 -11.97
N ALA A 109 6.74 4.80 -12.99
CA ALA A 109 7.30 3.46 -12.86
C ALA A 109 8.71 3.43 -13.46
N SER A 110 9.73 3.13 -12.66
CA SER A 110 11.12 2.93 -13.11
C SER A 110 11.49 1.43 -13.16
N ASN A 111 12.63 1.14 -13.79
CA ASN A 111 13.17 -0.21 -13.99
C ASN A 111 12.30 -1.09 -14.91
N VAL A 112 11.52 -0.46 -15.79
CA VAL A 112 10.66 -1.13 -16.77
C VAL A 112 10.96 -0.66 -18.19
N GLN A 113 10.91 -1.57 -19.16
CA GLN A 113 10.90 -1.18 -20.57
C GLN A 113 9.59 -0.44 -20.80
N GLY A 114 9.64 0.88 -21.00
CA GLY A 114 8.47 1.74 -21.10
C GLY A 114 7.43 1.21 -22.09
N PRO A 115 6.41 0.45 -21.66
CA PRO A 115 5.70 -0.45 -22.56
C PRO A 115 4.46 0.24 -23.08
N GLN A 116 4.17 0.16 -24.37
CA GLN A 116 2.93 0.72 -24.92
C GLN A 116 1.72 0.19 -24.13
N LEU A 117 0.95 1.09 -23.52
CA LEU A 117 -0.18 0.68 -22.69
C LEU A 117 -1.25 -0.03 -23.53
N LYS A 118 -1.74 -1.17 -23.04
CA LYS A 118 -2.87 -1.87 -23.66
C LYS A 118 -4.13 -1.02 -23.55
N LYS A 119 -5.07 -1.18 -24.50
CA LYS A 119 -6.33 -0.42 -24.53
C LYS A 119 -7.15 -0.53 -23.24
N ALA A 120 -7.12 -1.68 -22.57
CA ALA A 120 -7.77 -1.86 -21.28
C ALA A 120 -7.17 -0.95 -20.20
N VAL A 121 -5.83 -0.95 -20.05
CA VAL A 121 -5.12 -0.10 -19.08
C VAL A 121 -5.41 1.38 -19.32
N ARG A 122 -5.41 1.84 -20.58
CA ARG A 122 -5.76 3.24 -20.92
C ARG A 122 -7.13 3.64 -20.39
N ARG A 123 -8.12 2.74 -20.42
CA ARG A 123 -9.47 3.01 -19.90
C ARG A 123 -9.50 3.08 -18.38
N GLU A 124 -8.78 2.19 -17.71
CA GLU A 124 -8.67 2.23 -16.25
C GLU A 124 -8.00 3.53 -15.78
N LEU A 125 -6.97 4.00 -16.50
CA LEU A 125 -6.32 5.28 -16.19
C LEU A 125 -7.27 6.48 -16.42
N MET A 126 -7.97 6.53 -17.56
CA MET A 126 -8.97 7.57 -17.81
C MET A 126 -10.08 7.55 -16.75
N ALA A 127 -10.53 6.37 -16.32
CA ALA A 127 -11.56 6.23 -15.29
C ALA A 127 -11.16 6.83 -13.94
N GLY A 128 -9.85 6.99 -13.67
CA GLY A 128 -9.34 7.69 -12.50
C GLY A 128 -9.57 9.21 -12.51
N SER A 129 -9.91 9.79 -13.67
CA SER A 129 -10.21 11.21 -13.83
C SER A 129 -11.72 11.48 -13.87
N GLU A 130 -12.15 12.59 -13.28
CA GLU A 130 -13.51 13.12 -13.43
C GLU A 130 -13.78 13.60 -14.87
N LEU A 131 -12.75 13.99 -15.61
CA LEU A 131 -12.85 14.38 -17.03
C LEU A 131 -12.59 13.20 -17.99
N ASN A 132 -12.39 11.99 -17.46
CA ASN A 132 -12.06 10.80 -18.23
C ASN A 132 -10.82 10.96 -19.13
N ILE A 133 -9.79 11.66 -18.62
CA ILE A 133 -8.55 11.95 -19.33
C ILE A 133 -7.34 11.34 -18.62
N ALA A 134 -6.35 10.90 -19.40
CA ALA A 134 -5.03 10.53 -18.89
C ALA A 134 -3.94 10.82 -19.92
N TYR A 135 -2.80 11.30 -19.45
CA TYR A 135 -1.58 11.51 -20.23
C TYR A 135 -0.56 10.42 -19.91
N TYR A 136 0.27 10.09 -20.89
CA TYR A 136 1.24 9.01 -20.80
C TYR A 136 2.45 9.29 -21.68
N GLN A 137 3.64 9.10 -21.12
CA GLN A 137 4.91 9.16 -21.82
C GLN A 137 5.86 8.12 -21.27
N THR A 138 6.76 7.60 -22.11
CA THR A 138 7.79 6.66 -21.67
C THR A 138 9.17 7.10 -22.06
N MET A 139 10.14 6.59 -21.30
CA MET A 139 11.55 6.63 -21.63
C MET A 139 12.06 5.19 -21.74
N GLN A 140 12.70 4.88 -22.86
CA GLN A 140 13.30 3.58 -23.12
C GLN A 140 14.66 3.44 -22.39
N PRO A 141 15.22 2.23 -22.28
CA PRO A 141 16.52 2.02 -21.62
C PRO A 141 17.70 2.80 -22.22
N ASP A 142 17.61 3.13 -23.50
CA ASP A 142 18.58 3.97 -24.25
C ASP A 142 18.33 5.48 -24.07
N ALA A 143 17.48 5.87 -23.10
CA ALA A 143 17.02 7.23 -22.84
C ALA A 143 16.16 7.86 -23.96
N THR A 144 15.72 7.08 -24.96
CA THR A 144 14.78 7.57 -25.97
C THR A 144 13.41 7.84 -25.34
N ILE A 145 12.92 9.08 -25.45
CA ILE A 145 11.60 9.51 -24.94
C ILE A 145 10.57 9.39 -26.06
N THR A 146 9.43 8.75 -25.77
CA THR A 146 8.33 8.65 -26.74
C THR A 146 7.56 9.96 -26.84
N GLU A 147 6.84 10.16 -27.96
CA GLU A 147 5.84 11.23 -28.06
C GLU A 147 4.84 11.16 -26.90
N LEU A 148 4.40 12.33 -26.42
CA LEU A 148 3.34 12.43 -25.43
C LEU A 148 2.04 11.87 -26.01
N GLN A 149 1.39 11.00 -25.26
CA GLN A 149 0.08 10.47 -25.61
C GLN A 149 -0.95 10.94 -24.59
N SER A 150 -2.15 11.26 -25.05
CA SER A 150 -3.30 11.47 -24.18
C SER A 150 -4.57 10.97 -24.83
N TRP A 151 -5.51 10.55 -23.98
CA TRP A 151 -6.81 10.02 -24.36
C TRP A 151 -7.87 10.68 -23.49
N VAL A 152 -9.02 10.99 -24.09
CA VAL A 152 -10.19 11.55 -23.41
C VAL A 152 -11.46 10.88 -23.91
N GLU A 153 -12.43 10.66 -23.03
CA GLU A 153 -13.78 10.18 -23.38
C GLU A 153 -14.87 11.10 -22.81
N LEU A 154 -15.45 11.91 -23.69
CA LEU A 154 -16.65 12.74 -23.50
C LEU A 154 -17.89 12.01 -24.06
N LEU A 155 -19.03 12.70 -24.07
CA LEU A 155 -20.21 12.27 -24.84
C LEU A 155 -20.09 12.74 -26.31
N ASP A 156 -20.88 12.15 -27.21
CA ASP A 156 -21.01 12.70 -28.56
C ASP A 156 -21.63 14.11 -28.46
N HIS A 157 -21.09 15.08 -29.20
CA HIS A 157 -21.46 16.50 -29.10
C HIS A 157 -21.38 17.20 -30.45
N GLU A 158 -21.88 18.43 -30.52
CA GLU A 158 -21.84 19.28 -31.70
C GLU A 158 -21.11 20.58 -31.36
N LEU A 159 -20.05 20.89 -32.11
CA LEU A 159 -19.27 22.11 -31.95
C LEU A 159 -19.09 22.73 -33.35
N ASP A 160 -19.38 24.03 -33.48
CA ASP A 160 -19.30 24.79 -34.73
C ASP A 160 -20.05 24.13 -35.92
N GLY A 161 -21.24 23.57 -35.66
CA GLY A 161 -22.06 22.90 -36.67
C GLY A 161 -21.51 21.55 -37.14
N GLN A 162 -20.47 21.01 -36.49
CA GLN A 162 -19.91 19.70 -36.76
C GLN A 162 -20.15 18.75 -35.58
N THR A 163 -20.70 17.57 -35.86
CA THR A 163 -20.86 16.54 -34.84
C THR A 163 -19.56 15.75 -34.64
N TYR A 164 -19.15 15.61 -33.39
CA TYR A 164 -17.99 14.83 -32.95
C TYR A 164 -18.41 13.63 -32.11
N GLY A 165 -17.71 12.51 -32.30
CA GLY A 165 -17.79 11.39 -31.40
C GLY A 165 -16.99 11.66 -30.13
N GLY A 166 -17.48 11.23 -28.97
CA GLY A 166 -16.90 11.59 -27.67
C GLY A 166 -15.47 11.08 -27.38
N LYS A 167 -14.81 10.35 -28.28
CA LYS A 167 -13.44 9.83 -28.04
C LYS A 167 -12.40 10.72 -28.72
N GLY A 168 -11.56 11.34 -27.91
CA GLY A 168 -10.43 12.15 -28.34
C GLY A 168 -9.09 11.46 -28.11
N LYS A 169 -8.13 11.71 -29.00
CA LYS A 169 -6.72 11.37 -28.81
C LYS A 169 -5.86 12.61 -29.10
N LEU A 170 -4.83 12.82 -28.31
CA LEU A 170 -3.81 13.84 -28.58
C LEU A 170 -3.15 13.59 -29.94
N ARG A 171 -2.90 14.66 -30.68
CA ARG A 171 -2.19 14.62 -31.96
C ARG A 171 -0.70 14.34 -31.74
N GLN A 172 -0.06 13.82 -32.78
CA GLN A 172 1.39 13.60 -32.80
C GLN A 172 2.13 14.94 -32.86
N GLY A 173 3.39 14.95 -32.40
CA GLY A 173 4.21 16.17 -32.35
C GLY A 173 3.83 17.19 -31.27
N VAL A 174 2.92 16.86 -30.34
CA VAL A 174 2.66 17.71 -29.18
C VAL A 174 3.78 17.52 -28.16
N THR A 175 4.63 18.54 -28.05
CA THR A 175 5.68 18.60 -27.02
C THR A 175 5.13 19.33 -25.80
N PRO A 176 5.12 18.71 -24.61
CA PRO A 176 4.72 19.40 -23.39
C PRO A 176 5.68 20.54 -23.07
N SER A 177 5.15 21.65 -22.56
CA SER A 177 5.95 22.80 -22.10
C SER A 177 6.65 22.56 -20.77
N THR A 178 6.26 21.51 -20.03
CA THR A 178 6.72 21.24 -18.68
C THR A 178 7.33 19.85 -18.52
N ALA A 179 8.22 19.70 -17.55
CA ALA A 179 8.80 18.41 -17.15
C ALA A 179 7.78 17.47 -16.48
N LEU A 180 6.51 17.91 -16.32
CA LEU A 180 5.43 17.17 -15.68
C LEU A 180 5.22 15.78 -16.28
N PHE A 181 5.46 15.60 -17.59
CA PHE A 181 5.20 14.34 -18.30
C PHE A 181 6.44 13.50 -18.53
N THR A 182 7.64 14.09 -18.45
CA THR A 182 8.87 13.42 -18.85
C THR A 182 9.41 12.52 -17.74
N PRO A 183 9.58 11.22 -17.98
CA PRO A 183 10.24 10.33 -17.01
C PRO A 183 11.70 10.74 -16.80
N THR A 184 12.18 10.73 -15.56
CA THR A 184 13.59 11.01 -15.23
C THR A 184 14.49 9.77 -15.30
N LYS A 185 13.89 8.57 -15.38
CA LYS A 185 14.55 7.26 -15.50
C LYS A 185 13.81 6.39 -16.52
N PRO A 186 14.47 5.39 -17.15
CA PRO A 186 13.80 4.48 -18.06
C PRO A 186 12.56 3.87 -17.41
N GLY A 187 11.43 3.99 -18.11
CA GLY A 187 10.14 3.58 -17.61
C GLY A 187 8.99 4.44 -18.12
N VAL A 188 7.99 4.64 -17.26
CA VAL A 188 6.70 5.26 -17.60
C VAL A 188 6.42 6.40 -16.67
N ARG A 189 5.82 7.47 -17.22
CA ARG A 189 5.16 8.52 -16.45
C ARG A 189 3.75 8.75 -16.99
N ILE A 190 2.78 8.72 -16.08
CA ILE A 190 1.36 8.91 -16.35
C ILE A 190 0.87 10.07 -15.50
N VAL A 191 0.04 10.93 -16.08
CA VAL A 191 -0.60 12.05 -15.36
C VAL A 191 -2.11 11.94 -15.56
N ILE A 192 -2.84 11.81 -14.45
CA ILE A 192 -4.30 11.76 -14.42
C ILE A 192 -4.78 13.03 -13.72
N PRO A 193 -5.17 14.10 -14.45
CA PRO A 193 -5.69 15.32 -13.85
C PRO A 193 -7.15 15.15 -13.42
N CYS A 194 -7.64 16.10 -12.62
CA CYS A 194 -9.00 16.08 -12.08
C CYS A 194 -9.31 14.73 -11.43
N VAL A 195 -8.34 14.22 -10.66
CA VAL A 195 -8.38 12.86 -10.14
C VAL A 195 -9.59 12.69 -9.21
N ARG A 196 -10.28 11.54 -9.33
CA ARG A 196 -11.43 11.21 -8.49
C ARG A 196 -11.00 11.07 -7.03
N LYS A 197 -11.87 11.48 -6.11
CA LYS A 197 -11.61 11.47 -4.66
C LYS A 197 -11.14 10.10 -4.13
N THR A 198 -11.70 9.00 -4.66
CA THR A 198 -11.32 7.62 -4.27
C THR A 198 -9.86 7.26 -4.55
N PHE A 199 -9.16 8.03 -5.40
CA PHE A 199 -7.74 7.87 -5.71
C PHE A 199 -6.85 8.84 -4.93
N THR A 200 -7.45 9.66 -4.07
CA THR A 200 -6.75 10.69 -3.25
C THR A 200 -6.81 10.37 -1.76
N GLU A 201 -7.61 9.38 -1.37
CA GLU A 201 -7.76 8.93 0.00
C GLU A 201 -6.59 8.00 0.38
N PRO A 202 -5.66 8.43 1.27
CA PRO A 202 -4.45 7.66 1.57
C PRO A 202 -4.77 6.24 2.05
N GLN A 203 -5.72 6.12 3.00
CA GLN A 203 -6.07 4.83 3.59
C GLN A 203 -6.65 3.84 2.56
N GLY A 204 -7.44 4.33 1.59
CA GLY A 204 -7.99 3.49 0.52
C GLY A 204 -6.89 2.97 -0.43
N LEU A 205 -5.90 3.81 -0.74
CA LEU A 205 -4.73 3.42 -1.53
C LEU A 205 -3.88 2.39 -0.79
N ILE A 206 -3.54 2.65 0.46
CA ILE A 206 -2.73 1.76 1.31
C ILE A 206 -3.40 0.38 1.43
N ALA A 207 -4.70 0.35 1.74
CA ALA A 207 -5.49 -0.88 1.79
C ALA A 207 -5.48 -1.64 0.46
N THR A 208 -5.69 -0.93 -0.65
CA THR A 208 -5.67 -1.52 -2.00
C THR A 208 -4.31 -2.13 -2.31
N ILE A 209 -3.24 -1.42 -1.96
CA ILE A 209 -1.88 -1.85 -2.22
C ILE A 209 -1.54 -3.09 -1.41
N PHE A 210 -1.80 -3.03 -0.11
CA PHE A 210 -1.55 -4.14 0.78
C PHE A 210 -2.34 -5.38 0.35
N GLU A 211 -3.62 -5.23 0.01
CA GLU A 211 -4.50 -6.34 -0.36
C GLU A 211 -4.08 -7.05 -1.66
N ASN A 212 -3.42 -6.35 -2.59
CA ASN A 212 -3.15 -6.87 -3.93
C ASN A 212 -1.67 -7.12 -4.25
N PHE A 213 -0.75 -6.47 -3.54
CA PHE A 213 0.68 -6.42 -3.91
C PHE A 213 1.64 -6.88 -2.83
N TRP A 214 1.18 -7.20 -1.60
CA TRP A 214 2.06 -7.59 -0.48
C TRP A 214 3.06 -8.70 -0.86
N LEU A 215 2.63 -9.70 -1.62
CA LEU A 215 3.49 -10.82 -2.02
C LEU A 215 4.51 -10.43 -3.10
N ALA A 216 4.14 -9.55 -4.03
CA ALA A 216 5.08 -9.00 -5.01
C ALA A 216 6.15 -8.13 -4.34
N ILE A 217 5.77 -7.41 -3.28
CA ILE A 217 6.68 -6.61 -2.46
C ILE A 217 7.65 -7.51 -1.69
N LEU A 218 7.16 -8.53 -0.99
CA LEU A 218 8.02 -9.50 -0.29
C LEU A 218 8.98 -10.26 -1.21
N LYS A 219 8.55 -10.56 -2.44
CA LYS A 219 9.41 -11.19 -3.45
C LYS A 219 10.40 -10.21 -4.10
N GLN A 220 10.48 -8.97 -3.61
CA GLN A 220 11.30 -7.88 -4.15
C GLN A 220 11.08 -7.68 -5.66
N LYS A 221 9.85 -7.90 -6.14
CA LYS A 221 9.46 -7.64 -7.54
C LYS A 221 8.90 -6.24 -7.72
N LEU A 222 8.37 -5.66 -6.66
CA LEU A 222 7.76 -4.34 -6.66
C LEU A 222 8.17 -3.59 -5.38
N VAL A 223 8.63 -2.36 -5.55
CA VAL A 223 8.70 -1.35 -4.47
C VAL A 223 7.67 -0.29 -4.82
N LEU A 224 6.81 0.06 -3.87
CA LEU A 224 5.77 1.06 -4.09
C LEU A 224 5.98 2.25 -3.17
N THR A 225 5.88 3.46 -3.69
CA THR A 225 5.90 4.71 -2.90
C THR A 225 4.59 5.47 -3.11
N ILE A 226 3.93 5.87 -2.03
CA ILE A 226 2.79 6.79 -2.06
C ILE A 226 3.27 8.15 -1.58
N ILE A 227 2.89 9.22 -2.29
CA ILE A 227 3.14 10.60 -1.90
C ILE A 227 1.80 11.33 -1.95
N ILE A 228 1.30 11.81 -0.81
CA ILE A 228 0.05 12.59 -0.72
C ILE A 228 0.32 13.78 0.19
N ASP A 229 0.04 14.99 -0.29
CA ASP A 229 0.27 16.24 0.44
C ASP A 229 1.70 16.35 1.01
N GLY A 230 2.68 15.89 0.23
CA GLY A 230 4.10 15.87 0.61
C GLY A 230 4.50 14.77 1.60
N LYS A 231 3.55 14.02 2.18
CA LYS A 231 3.84 12.87 3.03
C LYS A 231 4.17 11.66 2.17
N ARG A 232 5.30 11.02 2.46
CA ARG A 232 5.82 9.88 1.72
C ARG A 232 5.68 8.61 2.55
N GLU A 233 5.15 7.56 1.94
CA GLU A 233 5.08 6.22 2.51
C GLU A 233 5.66 5.22 1.51
N ILE A 234 6.54 4.33 1.99
CA ILE A 234 7.26 3.37 1.15
C ILE A 234 6.83 1.95 1.55
N PHE A 235 6.63 1.12 0.53
CA PHE A 235 6.23 -0.28 0.62
C PHE A 235 7.30 -1.11 -0.07
N ASP A 236 8.23 -1.62 0.71
CA ASP A 236 9.23 -2.60 0.30
C ASP A 236 9.24 -3.78 1.30
N GLU A 237 10.13 -4.74 1.10
CA GLU A 237 10.24 -5.92 1.99
C GLU A 237 10.45 -5.53 3.47
N THR A 238 11.19 -4.45 3.72
CA THR A 238 11.57 -4.00 5.06
C THR A 238 10.47 -3.18 5.72
N THR A 239 9.74 -2.37 4.95
CA THR A 239 8.70 -1.46 5.48
C THR A 239 7.30 -2.06 5.50
N LEU A 240 7.05 -3.16 4.77
CA LEU A 240 5.72 -3.77 4.68
C LEU A 240 5.12 -4.08 6.05
N ARG A 241 5.99 -4.43 7.02
CA ARG A 241 5.63 -4.65 8.42
C ARG A 241 5.19 -3.35 9.11
N ASP A 242 5.98 -2.29 9.01
CA ASP A 242 5.69 -1.03 9.69
C ASP A 242 4.40 -0.40 9.15
N VAL A 243 4.20 -0.50 7.84
CA VAL A 243 2.94 -0.13 7.17
C VAL A 243 1.76 -0.89 7.75
N LEU A 244 1.85 -2.22 7.89
CA LEU A 244 0.78 -3.04 8.45
C LEU A 244 0.41 -2.58 9.89
N VAL A 245 1.42 -2.25 10.71
CA VAL A 245 1.24 -1.79 12.09
C VAL A 245 0.63 -0.39 12.11
N ASN A 246 1.24 0.56 11.41
CA ASN A 246 0.85 1.97 11.39
C ASN A 246 -0.57 2.16 10.83
N HIS A 247 -0.97 1.31 9.88
CA HIS A 247 -2.27 1.38 9.22
C HIS A 247 -3.25 0.31 9.69
N ARG A 248 -2.96 -0.41 10.78
CA ARG A 248 -3.78 -1.53 11.28
C ARG A 248 -5.28 -1.18 11.36
N LYS A 249 -5.63 -0.04 11.96
CA LYS A 249 -7.03 0.38 12.10
C LYS A 249 -7.71 0.59 10.75
N ALA A 250 -7.05 1.22 9.80
CA ALA A 250 -7.57 1.44 8.45
C ALA A 250 -7.65 0.14 7.63
N LEU A 251 -6.71 -0.78 7.83
CA LEU A 251 -6.73 -2.09 7.19
C LEU A 251 -7.84 -3.00 7.75
N LEU A 252 -8.20 -2.84 9.03
CA LEU A 252 -9.31 -3.55 9.66
C LEU A 252 -10.67 -2.88 9.42
N GLN A 253 -10.69 -1.55 9.22
CA GLN A 253 -11.88 -0.74 8.97
C GLN A 253 -11.89 -0.27 7.51
N THR A 254 -12.27 -1.12 6.57
CA THR A 254 -12.48 -0.65 5.20
C THR A 254 -13.86 -0.02 5.04
N THR A 255 -13.87 1.07 4.28
CA THR A 255 -15.03 1.86 3.83
C THR A 255 -16.02 1.09 2.94
N THR A 256 -15.75 -0.19 2.63
CA THR A 256 -16.57 -1.04 1.76
C THR A 256 -17.22 -2.23 2.48
N GLY A 257 -17.02 -2.38 3.80
CA GLY A 257 -17.62 -3.44 4.60
C GLY A 257 -17.06 -4.86 4.35
N ASN A 258 -16.02 -5.00 3.52
CA ASN A 258 -15.36 -6.28 3.25
C ASN A 258 -14.00 -6.34 3.97
N PRO A 259 -13.74 -7.38 4.77
CA PRO A 259 -12.47 -7.52 5.48
C PRO A 259 -11.30 -7.63 4.50
N ILE A 260 -10.18 -6.95 4.77
CA ILE A 260 -8.88 -7.19 4.12
C ILE A 260 -8.39 -8.57 4.57
N HIS A 261 -7.94 -9.40 3.63
CA HIS A 261 -7.49 -10.77 3.91
C HIS A 261 -5.97 -10.90 3.85
N ALA A 262 -5.27 -9.89 3.30
CA ALA A 262 -3.83 -9.93 3.11
C ALA A 262 -3.02 -10.23 4.39
N ALA A 263 -3.44 -9.78 5.57
CA ALA A 263 -2.74 -10.11 6.81
C ALA A 263 -2.75 -11.62 7.10
N GLN A 264 -3.89 -12.27 6.90
CA GLN A 264 -4.04 -13.72 7.08
C GLN A 264 -3.26 -14.48 6.00
N TYR A 265 -3.35 -14.02 4.74
CA TYR A 265 -2.54 -14.60 3.65
C TYR A 265 -1.04 -14.48 3.91
N LEU A 266 -0.57 -13.35 4.42
CA LEU A 266 0.82 -13.13 4.79
C LEU A 266 1.30 -14.16 5.83
N GLN A 267 0.47 -14.44 6.84
CA GLN A 267 0.78 -15.45 7.85
C GLN A 267 0.87 -16.84 7.23
N SER A 268 -0.12 -17.27 6.45
CA SER A 268 -0.05 -18.59 5.80
C SER A 268 1.19 -18.72 4.93
N TYR A 269 1.57 -17.66 4.21
CA TYR A 269 2.76 -17.65 3.37
C TYR A 269 4.07 -17.70 4.15
N LYS A 270 4.22 -16.95 5.25
CA LYS A 270 5.45 -16.93 6.07
C LYS A 270 5.58 -18.15 6.99
N GLY A 271 4.48 -18.67 7.51
CA GLY A 271 4.46 -19.78 8.46
C GLY A 271 4.39 -21.16 7.82
N GLY A 272 3.95 -21.26 6.56
CA GLY A 272 3.74 -22.52 5.86
C GLY A 272 4.93 -22.96 5.02
N ILE A 273 5.21 -24.27 5.02
CA ILE A 273 6.08 -24.89 4.01
C ILE A 273 5.29 -25.02 2.71
N PRO A 274 5.77 -24.50 1.57
CA PRO A 274 5.05 -24.60 0.31
C PRO A 274 4.86 -26.06 -0.09
N ARG A 275 3.63 -26.42 -0.42
CA ARG A 275 3.30 -27.72 -1.03
C ARG A 275 3.03 -27.52 -2.51
N GLU A 276 3.78 -28.25 -3.34
CA GLU A 276 3.51 -28.26 -4.77
C GLU A 276 2.22 -29.06 -5.04
N ILE A 277 1.35 -28.47 -5.85
CA ILE A 277 0.06 -29.03 -6.24
C ILE A 277 -0.01 -29.04 -7.76
N LYS A 278 -0.45 -30.17 -8.30
CA LYS A 278 -0.67 -30.39 -9.74
C LYS A 278 -2.11 -30.81 -9.94
N LEU A 279 -2.74 -30.32 -11.00
CA LEU A 279 -4.05 -30.83 -11.40
C LEU A 279 -3.85 -32.18 -12.10
N THR A 280 -4.68 -33.17 -11.77
CA THR A 280 -4.51 -34.57 -12.21
C THR A 280 -4.46 -34.70 -13.74
N ASP A 281 -5.37 -34.03 -14.45
CA ASP A 281 -5.48 -34.16 -15.91
C ASP A 281 -4.72 -33.06 -16.66
N GLN A 282 -4.14 -32.10 -15.93
CA GLN A 282 -3.39 -30.96 -16.46
C GLN A 282 -2.13 -30.73 -15.61
N PRO A 283 -1.14 -31.65 -15.65
CA PRO A 283 0.03 -31.62 -14.76
C PRO A 283 0.93 -30.39 -14.95
N GLU A 284 0.82 -29.69 -16.08
CA GLU A 284 1.46 -28.41 -16.35
C GLU A 284 0.81 -27.23 -15.58
N VAL A 285 -0.40 -27.43 -15.05
CA VAL A 285 -1.12 -26.46 -14.21
C VAL A 285 -0.77 -26.72 -12.75
N GLN A 286 0.05 -25.83 -12.18
CA GLN A 286 0.66 -26.05 -10.87
C GLN A 286 0.53 -24.85 -9.95
N PHE A 287 0.50 -25.13 -8.65
CA PHE A 287 0.44 -24.16 -7.58
C PHE A 287 1.42 -24.53 -6.47
N ASN A 288 2.03 -23.53 -5.85
CA ASN A 288 2.59 -23.68 -4.51
C ASN A 288 1.53 -23.23 -3.51
N ALA A 289 1.07 -24.16 -2.67
CA ALA A 289 0.06 -23.90 -1.66
C ALA A 289 0.69 -23.73 -0.29
N TYR A 290 0.22 -22.72 0.42
CA TYR A 290 0.52 -22.45 1.81
C TYR A 290 -0.80 -22.50 2.55
N VAL A 291 -0.96 -23.49 3.43
CA VAL A 291 -2.23 -23.82 4.07
C VAL A 291 -2.11 -23.56 5.57
N THR A 292 -3.14 -22.98 6.14
CA THR A 292 -3.31 -22.83 7.58
C THR A 292 -4.75 -23.19 7.92
N LEU A 293 -4.95 -24.20 8.76
CA LEU A 293 -6.26 -24.46 9.34
C LEU A 293 -6.45 -23.55 10.55
N ASP A 294 -7.53 -22.80 10.54
CA ASP A 294 -7.88 -21.92 11.64
C ASP A 294 -9.40 -22.03 11.84
N HIS A 295 -9.79 -22.93 12.73
CA HIS A 295 -11.19 -23.20 13.04
C HIS A 295 -11.91 -22.01 13.69
N GLU A 296 -11.21 -20.98 14.14
CA GLU A 296 -11.80 -19.72 14.61
C GLU A 296 -12.20 -18.79 13.46
N LEU A 297 -11.65 -19.00 12.26
CA LEU A 297 -12.16 -18.36 11.05
C LEU A 297 -13.56 -18.93 10.76
N GLY A 298 -14.60 -18.14 11.01
CA GLY A 298 -15.98 -18.54 10.70
C GLY A 298 -16.27 -18.87 9.23
N ALA A 299 -15.33 -18.66 8.30
CA ALA A 299 -15.38 -19.16 6.93
C ALA A 299 -13.98 -19.29 6.32
N GLY A 300 -13.76 -20.38 5.57
CA GLY A 300 -12.52 -20.61 4.84
C GLY A 300 -12.26 -19.65 3.67
N ARG A 301 -10.98 -19.40 3.38
CA ARG A 301 -10.49 -18.38 2.43
C ARG A 301 -9.37 -18.94 1.56
N VAL A 302 -9.37 -18.58 0.28
CA VAL A 302 -8.29 -18.94 -0.66
C VAL A 302 -7.87 -17.72 -1.44
N GLY A 303 -6.67 -17.21 -1.20
CA GLY A 303 -6.05 -16.16 -2.01
C GLY A 303 -5.22 -16.78 -3.13
N ILE A 304 -5.53 -16.48 -4.39
CA ILE A 304 -4.76 -16.98 -5.54
C ILE A 304 -3.92 -15.85 -6.11
N PHE A 305 -2.62 -16.05 -6.23
CA PHE A 305 -1.61 -15.12 -6.71
C PHE A 305 -0.88 -15.68 -7.92
N ASP A 306 -0.34 -14.83 -8.80
CA ASP A 306 0.56 -15.30 -9.85
C ASP A 306 2.01 -15.45 -9.37
N GLY A 307 2.87 -15.98 -10.24
CA GLY A 307 4.29 -16.17 -9.94
C GLY A 307 5.03 -14.89 -9.54
N THR A 308 4.58 -13.73 -10.03
CA THR A 308 5.16 -12.41 -9.69
C THR A 308 4.71 -11.89 -8.33
N GLY A 309 3.69 -12.51 -7.73
CA GLY A 309 3.13 -12.12 -6.43
C GLY A 309 1.94 -11.17 -6.54
N LEU A 310 1.40 -10.95 -7.73
CA LEU A 310 0.15 -10.19 -7.88
C LEU A 310 -1.04 -11.06 -7.50
N LYS A 311 -1.95 -10.51 -6.69
CA LYS A 311 -3.22 -11.20 -6.43
C LYS A 311 -4.03 -11.32 -7.71
N LEU A 312 -4.55 -12.52 -8.00
CA LEU A 312 -5.45 -12.81 -9.10
C LEU A 312 -6.90 -12.82 -8.64
N VAL A 313 -7.21 -13.48 -7.51
CA VAL A 313 -8.57 -13.56 -7.00
C VAL A 313 -8.60 -13.98 -5.53
N ASP A 314 -9.59 -13.48 -4.79
CA ASP A 314 -10.04 -14.10 -3.54
C ASP A 314 -11.07 -15.17 -3.90
N TYR A 315 -10.61 -16.42 -3.95
CA TYR A 315 -11.40 -17.54 -4.39
C TYR A 315 -12.27 -18.09 -3.25
N LYS A 316 -13.59 -18.07 -3.49
CA LYS A 316 -14.56 -18.72 -2.61
C LYS A 316 -14.80 -20.14 -3.10
N LEU A 317 -14.29 -21.12 -2.35
CA LEU A 317 -14.51 -22.53 -2.62
C LEU A 317 -16.00 -22.87 -2.41
N PRO A 318 -16.67 -23.54 -3.37
CA PRO A 318 -18.07 -23.95 -3.21
C PRO A 318 -18.26 -24.92 -2.04
N ASN A 319 -19.41 -24.86 -1.36
CA ASN A 319 -19.89 -25.84 -0.36
C ASN A 319 -18.94 -26.18 0.80
N SER A 320 -17.95 -25.33 1.08
CA SER A 320 -16.88 -25.57 2.08
C SER A 320 -16.77 -24.40 3.08
N ALA A 321 -17.84 -23.62 3.23
CA ALA A 321 -17.86 -22.38 4.00
C ALA A 321 -17.86 -22.59 5.54
N ILE A 322 -17.95 -23.82 6.04
CA ILE A 322 -18.20 -24.12 7.46
C ILE A 322 -16.89 -24.47 8.21
N GLN A 323 -15.82 -24.81 7.50
CA GLN A 323 -14.52 -25.08 8.10
C GLN A 323 -13.60 -23.87 7.91
N GLY A 324 -13.02 -23.38 8.99
CA GLY A 324 -12.09 -22.27 8.96
C GLY A 324 -10.71 -22.70 8.47
N TYR A 325 -10.34 -22.20 7.29
CA TYR A 325 -9.03 -22.42 6.67
C TYR A 325 -8.58 -21.15 5.95
N ASN A 326 -7.28 -20.97 5.80
CA ASN A 326 -6.70 -19.90 5.02
C ASN A 326 -5.61 -20.48 4.11
N ILE A 327 -5.78 -20.27 2.80
CA ILE A 327 -4.91 -20.85 1.78
C ILE A 327 -4.36 -19.74 0.89
N VAL A 328 -3.05 -19.73 0.70
CA VAL A 328 -2.40 -18.94 -0.37
C VAL A 328 -1.94 -19.89 -1.45
N LEU A 329 -2.46 -19.70 -2.67
CA LEU A 329 -2.01 -20.42 -3.86
C LEU A 329 -1.17 -19.50 -4.74
N VAL A 330 0.09 -19.86 -4.98
CA VAL A 330 0.95 -19.18 -5.94
C VAL A 330 0.97 -19.97 -7.24
N ALA A 331 0.27 -19.47 -8.24
CA ALA A 331 0.08 -20.08 -9.54
C ALA A 331 1.33 -19.97 -10.43
N ASN A 332 1.65 -21.05 -11.13
CA ASN A 332 2.61 -21.01 -12.23
C ASN A 332 2.03 -20.27 -13.46
N GLN A 333 2.79 -20.18 -14.55
CA GLN A 333 2.38 -19.45 -15.75
C GLN A 333 1.11 -20.02 -16.41
N LYS A 334 0.99 -21.35 -16.51
CA LYS A 334 -0.18 -22.02 -17.13
C LYS A 334 -1.43 -21.83 -16.29
N ALA A 335 -1.34 -22.05 -14.98
CA ALA A 335 -2.41 -21.77 -14.04
C ALA A 335 -2.85 -20.29 -14.10
N THR A 336 -1.90 -19.36 -14.12
CA THR A 336 -2.17 -17.92 -14.22
C THR A 336 -2.97 -17.57 -15.50
N GLN A 337 -2.65 -18.18 -16.64
CA GLN A 337 -3.37 -17.95 -17.89
C GLN A 337 -4.83 -18.41 -17.80
N LEU A 338 -5.07 -19.63 -17.32
CA LEU A 338 -6.43 -20.16 -17.15
C LEU A 338 -7.25 -19.33 -16.16
N ILE A 339 -6.66 -18.93 -15.03
CA ILE A 339 -7.32 -18.07 -14.04
C ILE A 339 -7.70 -16.71 -14.64
N LYS A 340 -6.82 -16.09 -15.42
CA LYS A 340 -7.10 -14.80 -16.08
C LYS A 340 -8.23 -14.87 -17.11
N GLU A 341 -8.48 -16.05 -17.70
CA GLU A 341 -9.63 -16.27 -18.59
C GLU A 341 -10.95 -16.45 -17.82
N LEU A 342 -10.89 -16.86 -16.54
CA LEU A 342 -12.04 -17.16 -15.69
C LEU A 342 -12.43 -16.03 -14.74
N VAL A 343 -11.47 -15.18 -14.37
CA VAL A 343 -11.70 -14.11 -13.40
C VAL A 343 -12.56 -13.01 -14.00
N ASN A 344 -13.51 -12.49 -13.22
CA ASN A 344 -14.25 -11.29 -13.60
C ASN A 344 -13.31 -10.07 -13.60
N LYS A 345 -13.76 -8.97 -14.22
CA LYS A 345 -12.97 -7.72 -14.30
C LYS A 345 -12.52 -7.17 -12.94
N GLN A 346 -13.31 -7.42 -11.90
CA GLN A 346 -13.07 -6.93 -10.54
C GLN A 346 -12.06 -7.80 -9.78
N GLY A 347 -11.65 -8.95 -10.31
CA GLY A 347 -10.72 -9.85 -9.61
C GLY A 347 -11.33 -10.54 -8.39
N THR A 348 -12.66 -10.68 -8.32
CA THR A 348 -13.39 -11.16 -7.14
C THR A 348 -14.04 -12.53 -7.32
N LYS A 349 -14.16 -13.03 -8.55
CA LYS A 349 -14.82 -14.32 -8.81
C LYS A 349 -14.32 -15.00 -10.06
N LEU A 350 -14.05 -16.30 -9.96
CA LEU A 350 -13.88 -17.20 -11.10
C LEU A 350 -15.25 -17.72 -11.55
N ALA A 351 -15.55 -17.62 -12.85
CA ALA A 351 -16.80 -18.14 -13.39
C ALA A 351 -16.70 -18.49 -14.88
N LEU A 352 -17.32 -19.60 -15.29
CA LEU A 352 -17.36 -20.04 -16.68
C LEU A 352 -17.98 -19.03 -17.63
N LYS A 353 -18.93 -18.21 -17.15
CA LYS A 353 -19.55 -17.14 -17.95
C LYS A 353 -18.56 -16.04 -18.36
N ASN A 354 -17.40 -15.94 -17.69
CA ASN A 354 -16.37 -14.95 -18.00
C ASN A 354 -15.43 -15.42 -19.13
N VAL A 355 -15.43 -16.72 -19.45
CA VAL A 355 -14.58 -17.29 -20.50
C VAL A 355 -14.89 -16.61 -21.84
N PRO A 356 -13.89 -16.04 -22.53
CA PRO A 356 -14.09 -15.35 -23.80
C PRO A 356 -14.73 -16.24 -24.88
N ASN A 357 -15.54 -15.65 -25.75
CA ASN A 357 -16.09 -16.35 -26.91
C ASN A 357 -14.96 -16.92 -27.79
N GLY A 358 -15.06 -18.19 -28.17
CA GLY A 358 -14.03 -18.90 -28.94
C GLY A 358 -12.97 -19.62 -28.10
N LYS A 359 -13.00 -19.51 -26.76
CA LYS A 359 -12.17 -20.31 -25.85
C LYS A 359 -12.91 -21.57 -25.38
N ASN A 360 -12.15 -22.61 -25.05
CA ASN A 360 -12.70 -23.92 -24.70
C ASN A 360 -13.31 -23.90 -23.29
N ARG A 361 -14.64 -23.79 -23.22
CA ARG A 361 -15.41 -23.77 -21.96
C ARG A 361 -15.34 -25.10 -21.22
N THR A 362 -15.14 -26.22 -21.91
CA THR A 362 -14.98 -27.54 -21.29
C THR A 362 -13.70 -27.59 -20.48
N VAL A 363 -12.56 -27.19 -21.07
CA VAL A 363 -11.27 -27.09 -20.36
C VAL A 363 -11.35 -26.18 -19.13
N ALA A 364 -12.06 -25.04 -19.25
CA ALA A 364 -12.25 -24.12 -18.14
C ALA A 364 -13.13 -24.70 -17.02
N LYS A 365 -14.10 -25.54 -17.36
CA LYS A 365 -14.94 -26.29 -16.42
C LYS A 365 -14.12 -27.36 -15.71
N ASP A 366 -13.42 -28.18 -16.46
CA ASP A 366 -12.58 -29.26 -15.92
C ASP A 366 -11.49 -28.70 -15.00
N PHE A 367 -10.88 -27.57 -15.37
CA PHE A 367 -9.95 -26.83 -14.51
C PHE A 367 -10.56 -26.43 -13.17
N LEU A 368 -11.78 -25.86 -13.17
CA LEU A 368 -12.44 -25.44 -11.93
C LEU A 368 -12.83 -26.63 -11.06
N GLU A 369 -13.30 -27.72 -11.66
CA GLU A 369 -13.65 -28.95 -10.94
C GLU A 369 -12.42 -29.58 -10.30
N GLN A 370 -11.31 -29.67 -11.04
CA GLN A 370 -10.05 -30.17 -10.51
C GLN A 370 -9.48 -29.26 -9.43
N LEU A 371 -9.45 -27.93 -9.65
CA LEU A 371 -8.99 -26.98 -8.63
C LEU A 371 -9.80 -27.13 -7.33
N ASN A 372 -11.12 -27.27 -7.43
CA ASN A 372 -11.98 -27.49 -6.27
C ASN A 372 -11.66 -28.81 -5.56
N ALA A 373 -11.60 -29.92 -6.30
CA ALA A 373 -11.29 -31.23 -5.76
C ALA A 373 -9.94 -31.24 -5.05
N THR A 374 -8.94 -30.61 -5.66
CA THR A 374 -7.59 -30.52 -5.10
C THR A 374 -7.55 -29.67 -3.83
N ILE A 375 -8.20 -28.50 -3.80
CA ILE A 375 -8.27 -27.69 -2.57
C ILE A 375 -9.03 -28.44 -1.47
N ILE A 376 -10.14 -29.13 -1.80
CA ILE A 376 -10.86 -29.97 -0.83
C ILE A 376 -9.94 -31.05 -0.27
N GLN A 377 -9.17 -31.73 -1.13
CA GLN A 377 -8.21 -32.74 -0.71
C GLN A 377 -7.13 -32.16 0.22
N LEU A 378 -6.63 -30.95 -0.04
CA LEU A 378 -5.70 -30.28 0.88
C LEU A 378 -6.31 -30.10 2.27
N ILE A 379 -7.56 -29.62 2.33
CA ILE A 379 -8.25 -29.33 3.59
C ILE A 379 -8.58 -30.63 4.34
N THR A 380 -8.98 -31.70 3.63
CA THR A 380 -9.39 -32.97 4.25
C THR A 380 -8.23 -33.88 4.64
N SER A 381 -7.10 -33.84 3.91
CA SER A 381 -5.91 -34.64 4.21
C SER A 381 -5.10 -34.13 5.41
N GLU A 382 -5.48 -32.99 6.00
CA GLU A 382 -4.77 -32.36 7.13
C GLU A 382 -5.15 -32.91 8.52
N SER A 383 -6.00 -33.94 8.64
CA SER A 383 -6.29 -34.56 9.95
C SER A 383 -5.09 -35.21 10.65
N ASP A 384 -3.97 -35.43 9.92
CA ASP A 384 -2.74 -36.05 10.45
C ASP A 384 -1.51 -35.10 10.51
N TRP A 385 -1.64 -33.81 10.21
CA TRP A 385 -0.49 -32.88 10.11
C TRP A 385 -0.61 -31.73 11.12
N GLN A 386 0.17 -31.85 12.19
CA GLN A 386 0.24 -31.06 13.43
C GLN A 386 -0.42 -29.66 13.50
N GLN A 387 -1.15 -29.50 14.61
CA GLN A 387 -1.56 -28.30 15.35
C GLN A 387 -0.76 -27.02 15.05
N ALA A 388 -1.25 -26.21 14.11
CA ALA A 388 -1.13 -24.76 14.24
C ALA A 388 -2.25 -24.31 15.18
N VAL A 389 -1.90 -23.76 16.34
CA VAL A 389 -2.88 -23.05 17.16
C VAL A 389 -3.43 -21.91 16.28
N PRO A 390 -4.76 -21.79 16.09
CA PRO A 390 -5.32 -20.66 15.38
C PRO A 390 -4.89 -19.38 16.09
N LEU A 391 -4.23 -18.50 15.34
CA LEU A 391 -3.76 -17.23 15.86
C LEU A 391 -4.82 -16.21 15.49
N SER A 392 -5.40 -15.57 16.51
CA SER A 392 -6.33 -14.46 16.33
C SER A 392 -5.74 -13.40 15.37
N PRO A 393 -6.55 -12.60 14.67
CA PRO A 393 -6.06 -11.51 13.82
C PRO A 393 -5.04 -10.55 14.48
N ALA A 394 -5.00 -10.50 15.81
CA ALA A 394 -3.97 -9.82 16.58
C ALA A 394 -2.63 -10.57 16.59
N GLN A 395 -2.65 -11.88 16.82
CA GLN A 395 -1.48 -12.76 16.76
C GLN A 395 -0.95 -12.98 15.33
N VAL A 396 -1.80 -12.88 14.30
CA VAL A 396 -1.41 -12.83 12.88
C VAL A 396 -0.55 -11.60 12.57
N LEU A 397 -0.94 -10.45 13.14
CA LEU A 397 -0.18 -9.21 13.06
C LEU A 397 1.18 -9.36 13.77
N GLU A 398 1.18 -10.08 14.89
CA GLU A 398 2.32 -10.39 15.74
C GLU A 398 3.37 -11.29 15.03
N ILE A 399 2.94 -12.30 14.28
CA ILE A 399 3.83 -13.16 13.49
C ILE A 399 4.35 -12.46 12.23
N ALA A 400 3.54 -11.62 11.58
CA ALA A 400 4.03 -10.75 10.50
C ALA A 400 5.15 -9.80 11.00
N MET A 401 5.17 -9.53 12.31
CA MET A 401 6.14 -8.77 13.08
C MET A 401 7.29 -9.63 13.70
N GLU A 402 7.38 -10.94 13.49
CA GLU A 402 8.43 -11.76 14.16
C GLU A 402 9.63 -12.15 13.29
N GLN A 403 9.60 -11.93 11.97
CA GLN A 403 10.76 -12.17 11.10
C GLN A 403 11.33 -10.86 10.55
N ALA A 404 12.21 -10.23 11.34
CA ALA A 404 13.17 -9.23 10.88
C ALA A 404 14.56 -9.88 10.78
N PRO A 405 15.45 -9.44 9.87
CA PRO A 405 16.82 -9.91 9.83
C PRO A 405 17.50 -9.63 11.18
N THR A 406 17.94 -10.69 11.87
CA THR A 406 18.87 -10.56 12.98
C THR A 406 20.26 -10.29 12.41
N GLY A 407 20.69 -9.04 12.45
CA GLY A 407 22.09 -8.65 12.34
C GLY A 407 22.30 -7.42 11.46
N ILE A 408 22.47 -6.27 12.11
CA ILE A 408 23.23 -5.15 11.54
C ILE A 408 24.68 -5.65 11.42
N THR A 409 25.28 -5.50 10.25
CA THR A 409 26.67 -5.94 10.01
C THR A 409 27.66 -5.01 10.71
N GLN A 410 28.85 -5.49 11.11
CA GLN A 410 29.89 -4.65 11.74
C GLN A 410 30.28 -3.41 10.91
N GLN A 411 30.01 -3.41 9.60
CA GLN A 411 30.23 -2.27 8.70
C GLN A 411 29.25 -1.11 8.92
N GLU A 412 28.05 -1.37 9.45
CA GLU A 412 27.01 -0.37 9.71
C GLU A 412 27.12 0.25 11.12
N LEU A 413 27.86 -0.39 12.04
CA LEU A 413 28.13 0.10 13.42
C LEU A 413 29.29 1.12 13.50
N GLY A 414 30.19 1.12 12.52
CA GLY A 414 31.42 1.93 12.53
C GLY A 414 31.21 3.45 12.61
N PRO A 415 30.31 4.04 11.79
CA PRO A 415 30.02 5.48 11.84
C PRO A 415 29.39 5.91 13.17
N TYR A 416 28.56 5.06 13.78
CA TYR A 416 27.84 5.33 15.04
C TYR A 416 28.77 5.42 16.25
N LEU A 417 29.70 4.47 16.40
CA LEU A 417 30.67 4.50 17.51
C LEU A 417 31.60 5.73 17.39
N ALA A 418 31.94 6.11 16.16
CA ALA A 418 32.75 7.29 15.87
C ALA A 418 32.01 8.60 16.19
N GLU A 419 30.73 8.72 15.85
CA GLU A 419 29.91 9.91 16.16
C GLU A 419 29.67 10.06 17.67
N ARG A 420 29.41 8.96 18.39
CA ARG A 420 29.31 8.95 19.86
C ARG A 420 30.62 9.37 20.53
N GLN A 421 31.76 8.86 20.06
CA GLN A 421 33.08 9.24 20.58
C GLN A 421 33.43 10.70 20.25
N ALA A 422 33.04 11.20 19.07
CA ALA A 422 33.25 12.59 18.68
C ALA A 422 32.42 13.56 19.53
N LEU A 423 31.17 13.21 19.85
CA LEU A 423 30.29 14.02 20.71
C LEU A 423 30.72 13.97 22.19
N GLN A 424 31.20 12.83 22.68
CA GLN A 424 31.77 12.71 24.05
C GLN A 424 33.11 13.44 24.22
N ALA A 425 33.79 13.81 23.12
CA ALA A 425 35.05 14.55 23.14
C ALA A 425 34.85 16.09 23.07
N HIS A 426 33.62 16.59 23.05
CA HIS A 426 33.34 18.02 22.92
C HIS A 426 33.65 18.78 24.24
N PRO A 427 34.32 19.95 24.23
CA PRO A 427 34.86 20.59 25.45
C PRO A 427 33.82 21.19 26.42
N ASP A 428 32.56 21.32 26.00
CA ASP A 428 31.50 21.95 26.79
C ASP A 428 30.88 20.95 27.78
N ASN A 429 31.47 20.94 28.97
CA ASN A 429 31.16 20.03 30.09
C ASN A 429 29.77 20.24 30.75
N GLN A 430 28.85 20.96 30.10
CA GLN A 430 27.50 21.25 30.63
C GLN A 430 26.44 20.21 30.22
N TYR A 431 26.75 19.31 29.29
CA TYR A 431 25.72 18.43 28.70
C TYR A 431 25.68 17.00 29.23
N HIS A 432 26.60 16.53 30.09
CA HIS A 432 26.62 15.16 30.61
C HIS A 432 25.68 14.89 31.81
N GLU A 433 24.53 15.57 31.87
CA GLU A 433 23.53 15.24 32.89
C GLU A 433 22.90 13.89 32.54
N SER A 434 23.15 12.90 33.39
CA SER A 434 22.52 11.58 33.31
C SER A 434 21.36 11.50 34.29
N PHE A 435 20.19 11.11 33.81
CA PHE A 435 19.00 10.94 34.64
C PHE A 435 18.29 9.63 34.30
N LYS A 436 17.43 9.18 35.21
CA LYS A 436 16.70 7.91 35.08
C LYS A 436 15.22 8.14 35.22
N ILE A 437 14.44 7.59 34.29
CA ILE A 437 12.98 7.62 34.32
C ILE A 437 12.46 6.20 34.50
N ASN A 438 11.71 5.98 35.57
CA ASN A 438 11.02 4.71 35.77
C ASN A 438 9.90 4.54 34.75
N LEU A 439 9.83 3.37 34.14
CA LEU A 439 8.77 2.97 33.22
C LEU A 439 7.43 2.77 33.93
N MET A 440 7.48 2.40 35.22
CA MET A 440 6.32 2.10 36.06
C MET A 440 6.54 2.61 37.49
N LEU A 441 5.48 3.13 38.11
CA LEU A 441 5.51 3.49 39.54
C LEU A 441 5.23 2.27 40.41
N GLY A 442 6.05 2.07 41.46
CA GLY A 442 5.88 0.99 42.42
C GLY A 442 4.83 1.26 43.51
N GLY A 443 4.13 0.20 43.94
CA GLY A 443 3.61 -0.08 45.30
C GLY A 443 2.55 0.82 45.94
N ARG A 444 2.65 2.15 45.83
CA ARG A 444 1.67 3.10 46.43
C ARG A 444 0.83 3.84 45.39
N TYR A 445 1.24 3.83 44.12
CA TYR A 445 0.52 4.46 43.00
C TYR A 445 -0.01 3.43 41.97
N SER A 446 0.23 2.12 42.18
CA SER A 446 -0.12 1.06 41.23
C SER A 446 -1.62 0.86 41.03
N ASN A 447 -2.44 1.19 42.03
CA ASN A 447 -3.89 0.95 41.98
C ASN A 447 -4.67 2.12 41.34
N GLN A 448 -4.03 3.28 41.13
CA GLN A 448 -4.67 4.47 40.56
C GLN A 448 -4.40 4.65 39.05
N PHE A 449 -3.41 3.94 38.51
CA PHE A 449 -3.00 4.07 37.12
C PHE A 449 -3.16 2.70 36.45
N ALA A 450 -3.96 2.64 35.40
CA ALA A 450 -4.11 1.46 34.56
C ALA A 450 -2.84 1.26 33.72
N TRP A 451 -1.73 0.86 34.34
CA TRP A 451 -0.40 0.71 33.71
C TRP A 451 -0.36 -0.35 32.62
N ASP A 452 -1.31 -1.26 32.62
CA ASP A 452 -1.59 -2.17 31.51
C ASP A 452 -2.17 -1.45 30.28
N LYS A 453 -2.53 -0.17 30.41
CA LYS A 453 -3.31 0.63 29.45
C LYS A 453 -2.75 2.02 29.14
N ILE A 454 -1.65 2.44 29.78
CA ILE A 454 -1.06 3.78 29.60
C ILE A 454 0.47 3.72 29.51
N GLY A 455 1.10 4.85 29.17
CA GLY A 455 2.55 4.99 29.11
C GLY A 455 3.17 4.00 28.12
N ILE A 456 4.11 3.17 28.59
CA ILE A 456 4.77 2.18 27.73
C ILE A 456 3.81 1.09 27.21
N ASN A 457 2.69 0.84 27.92
CA ASN A 457 1.65 -0.10 27.51
C ASN A 457 0.41 0.60 26.92
N ALA A 458 0.48 1.89 26.57
CA ALA A 458 -0.65 2.62 25.99
C ALA A 458 -1.21 1.95 24.71
N TRP A 459 -0.36 1.17 24.02
CA TRP A 459 -0.74 0.39 22.85
C TRP A 459 -1.88 -0.60 23.10
N THR A 460 -2.11 -1.06 24.34
CA THR A 460 -3.25 -1.97 24.62
C THR A 460 -4.61 -1.27 24.47
N GLN A 461 -4.63 0.06 24.50
CA GLN A 461 -5.83 0.89 24.24
C GLN A 461 -5.84 1.48 22.83
N GLY A 462 -4.82 1.17 22.01
CA GLY A 462 -4.66 1.73 20.67
C GLY A 462 -3.95 3.09 20.61
N ASP A 463 -3.37 3.55 21.73
CA ASP A 463 -2.54 4.75 21.78
C ASP A 463 -1.05 4.43 21.53
N ALA A 464 -0.26 5.42 21.11
CA ALA A 464 1.17 5.24 20.91
C ALA A 464 1.90 5.07 22.27
N PRO A 465 2.84 4.11 22.40
CA PRO A 465 3.68 4.00 23.59
C PRO A 465 4.46 5.29 23.85
N CYS A 466 4.43 5.75 25.09
CA CYS A 466 5.08 6.98 25.51
C CYS A 466 5.71 6.81 26.90
N ILE A 467 6.53 7.78 27.29
CA ILE A 467 7.00 7.91 28.67
C ILE A 467 6.18 9.02 29.32
N SER A 468 5.31 8.64 30.24
CA SER A 468 4.48 9.61 30.96
C SER A 468 5.24 10.27 32.10
N GLN A 469 4.90 11.52 32.40
CA GLN A 469 5.33 12.21 33.61
C GLN A 469 5.03 11.35 34.84
N ILE A 470 6.01 11.26 35.74
CA ILE A 470 5.85 10.63 37.04
C ILE A 470 6.28 11.60 38.14
N PRO A 471 5.74 11.49 39.38
CA PRO A 471 6.06 12.44 40.45
C PRO A 471 7.56 12.52 40.80
N SER A 472 8.32 11.48 40.50
CA SER A 472 9.74 11.39 40.84
C SER A 472 10.69 12.05 39.83
N VAL A 473 10.21 12.45 38.64
CA VAL A 473 11.05 13.04 37.59
C VAL A 473 10.24 14.06 36.80
N ASP A 474 10.68 15.32 36.76
CA ASP A 474 10.11 16.36 35.89
C ASP A 474 10.65 16.22 34.45
N LEU A 475 9.83 15.71 33.53
CA LEU A 475 10.23 15.58 32.13
C LEU A 475 10.55 16.95 31.50
N GLY A 476 9.85 18.03 31.90
CA GLY A 476 10.07 19.38 31.39
C GLY A 476 11.40 19.99 31.83
N ALA A 477 12.01 19.47 32.92
CA ALA A 477 13.35 19.86 33.34
C ALA A 477 14.44 19.21 32.48
N HIS A 478 14.14 18.08 31.83
CA HIS A 478 15.15 17.27 31.14
C HIS A 478 15.03 17.27 29.61
N PHE A 479 13.83 17.49 29.06
CA PHE A 479 13.58 17.55 27.61
C PHE A 479 12.99 18.91 27.20
N PRO A 480 13.39 19.46 26.04
CA PRO A 480 12.80 20.68 25.53
C PRO A 480 11.32 20.44 25.15
N ILE A 481 10.44 21.29 25.69
CA ILE A 481 8.98 21.20 25.48
C ILE A 481 8.65 21.57 24.02
N ASN A 482 7.83 20.75 23.36
CA ASN A 482 7.40 20.92 21.96
C ASN A 482 8.54 20.91 20.92
N GLU A 483 9.76 20.53 21.29
CA GLU A 483 10.84 20.30 20.34
C GLU A 483 11.09 18.81 20.13
N VAL A 484 11.53 18.45 18.92
CA VAL A 484 11.89 17.07 18.60
C VAL A 484 13.32 16.81 19.04
N VAL A 485 13.49 15.78 19.86
CA VAL A 485 14.78 15.26 20.31
C VAL A 485 15.08 13.92 19.64
N THR A 486 16.37 13.62 19.49
CA THR A 486 16.84 12.32 19.03
C THR A 486 17.41 11.52 20.19
N LEU A 487 17.00 10.27 20.29
CA LEU A 487 17.44 9.30 21.29
C LEU A 487 18.20 8.17 20.60
N TYR A 488 19.39 7.87 21.09
CA TYR A 488 20.28 6.85 20.52
C TYR A 488 20.39 5.66 21.46
N THR A 489 20.00 4.47 21.00
CA THR A 489 20.10 3.25 21.79
C THR A 489 21.46 2.55 21.61
N PRO A 490 21.90 1.67 22.54
CA PRO A 490 23.20 1.02 22.45
C PRO A 490 23.34 0.11 21.23
N GLU A 491 22.21 -0.40 20.74
CA GLU A 491 22.06 -1.23 19.53
C GLU A 491 22.05 -0.41 18.22
N GLY A 492 22.29 0.89 18.29
CA GLY A 492 22.36 1.79 17.12
C GLY A 492 21.00 2.20 16.56
N THR A 493 19.90 1.95 17.28
CA THR A 493 18.57 2.42 16.86
C THR A 493 18.41 3.90 17.21
N LYS A 494 17.95 4.69 16.24
CA LYS A 494 17.56 6.08 16.43
C LYS A 494 16.05 6.15 16.71
N LEU A 495 15.66 6.81 17.80
CA LEU A 495 14.28 7.15 18.08
C LEU A 495 14.14 8.67 18.06
N MET A 496 13.05 9.20 17.52
CA MET A 496 12.73 10.63 17.61
C MET A 496 11.54 10.81 18.52
N ALA A 497 11.66 11.70 19.49
CA ALA A 497 10.63 11.94 20.47
C ALA A 497 10.36 13.43 20.66
N GLN A 498 9.17 13.78 21.13
CA GLN A 498 8.79 15.13 21.47
C GLN A 498 8.08 15.13 22.80
N LEU A 499 8.48 16.03 23.68
CA LEU A 499 7.77 16.24 24.94
C LEU A 499 6.52 17.08 24.67
N THR A 500 5.34 16.50 24.92
CA THR A 500 4.05 17.17 24.80
C THR A 500 3.40 17.31 26.18
N GLY A 501 2.51 18.29 26.35
CA GLY A 501 1.87 18.58 27.64
C GLY A 501 2.78 19.30 28.64
N THR A 502 2.24 19.57 29.83
CA THR A 502 2.97 20.23 30.93
C THR A 502 2.59 19.62 32.28
N GLY A 503 3.48 19.75 33.27
CA GLY A 503 3.27 19.19 34.61
C GLY A 503 2.93 17.70 34.56
N MET A 504 1.95 17.26 35.36
CA MET A 504 1.53 15.85 35.45
C MET A 504 0.92 15.25 34.17
N GLN A 505 0.60 16.08 33.17
CA GLN A 505 0.12 15.62 31.86
C GLN A 505 1.24 15.54 30.82
N ALA A 506 2.47 15.91 31.18
CA ALA A 506 3.59 15.84 30.27
C ALA A 506 3.87 14.39 29.86
N ARG A 507 4.17 14.16 28.59
CA ARG A 507 4.50 12.85 28.05
C ARG A 507 5.52 13.00 26.92
N LEU A 508 6.55 12.16 26.95
CA LEU A 508 7.51 12.05 25.87
C LEU A 508 6.94 11.07 24.84
N GLU A 509 6.43 11.61 23.74
CA GLU A 509 5.84 10.86 22.63
C GLU A 509 6.91 10.53 21.60
N PHE A 510 6.89 9.31 21.06
CA PHE A 510 7.85 8.85 20.07
C PHE A 510 7.24 9.02 18.67
N ILE A 511 7.79 9.99 17.91
CA ILE A 511 7.36 10.34 16.56
C ILE A 511 7.97 9.38 15.54
N GLU A 512 9.20 8.91 15.79
CA GLU A 512 9.89 7.91 14.98
C GLU A 512 10.49 6.84 15.89
N GLY A 513 10.25 5.58 15.56
CA GLY A 513 10.61 4.43 16.40
C GLY A 513 9.62 4.17 17.54
N ASN A 514 9.82 3.06 18.26
CA ASN A 514 8.88 2.60 19.28
C ASN A 514 9.61 2.24 20.59
N ILE A 515 9.37 3.02 21.64
CA ILE A 515 9.98 2.82 22.96
C ILE A 515 9.56 1.50 23.61
N TYR A 516 8.31 1.06 23.38
CA TYR A 516 7.85 -0.23 23.88
C TYR A 516 8.64 -1.37 23.24
N ASP A 517 8.89 -1.32 21.93
CA ASP A 517 9.65 -2.37 21.25
C ASP A 517 11.11 -2.41 21.69
N TYR A 518 11.71 -1.26 21.97
CA TYR A 518 13.06 -1.20 22.52
C TYR A 518 13.15 -1.90 23.89
N VAL A 519 12.26 -1.55 24.82
CA VAL A 519 12.24 -2.14 26.16
C VAL A 519 11.85 -3.61 26.11
N ARG A 520 10.81 -3.96 25.37
CA ARG A 520 10.33 -5.34 25.23
C ARG A 520 11.42 -6.28 24.69
N ARG A 521 12.14 -5.87 23.64
CA ARG A 521 13.25 -6.65 23.08
C ARG A 521 14.36 -6.86 24.09
N SER A 522 14.69 -5.81 24.86
CA SER A 522 15.66 -5.90 25.94
C SER A 522 15.23 -6.90 27.03
N LEU A 523 13.94 -6.92 27.36
CA LEU A 523 13.35 -7.88 28.31
C LEU A 523 13.20 -9.30 27.76
N LYS A 524 13.44 -9.52 26.47
CA LYS A 524 13.19 -10.79 25.75
C LYS A 524 11.75 -11.28 25.91
N LEU A 525 10.80 -10.34 26.01
CA LEU A 525 9.38 -10.66 26.04
C LEU A 525 8.86 -10.89 24.63
N ALA A 526 7.89 -11.79 24.48
CA ALA A 526 7.17 -11.95 23.23
C ALA A 526 6.55 -10.59 22.81
N PRO A 527 6.36 -10.34 21.51
CA PRO A 527 5.61 -9.18 21.03
C PRO A 527 4.22 -9.10 21.70
N ALA A 528 3.58 -7.93 21.65
CA ALA A 528 2.25 -7.70 22.27
C ALA A 528 2.07 -8.22 23.72
N THR A 529 3.16 -8.39 24.46
CA THR A 529 3.13 -8.75 25.88
C THR A 529 3.15 -7.46 26.67
N VAL A 530 2.09 -7.23 27.45
CA VAL A 530 2.06 -6.13 28.42
C VAL A 530 3.30 -6.26 29.29
N ILE A 531 4.17 -5.25 29.25
CA ILE A 531 5.34 -5.23 30.11
C ILE A 531 4.80 -5.09 31.53
N THR A 532 5.10 -6.04 32.41
CA THR A 532 4.66 -5.99 33.80
C THR A 532 5.79 -5.55 34.73
N LEU A 533 5.43 -5.11 35.93
CA LEU A 533 6.41 -4.83 36.98
C LEU A 533 7.24 -6.07 37.33
N ILE A 534 6.70 -7.28 37.17
CA ILE A 534 7.41 -8.53 37.42
C ILE A 534 8.52 -8.71 36.38
N ASP A 535 8.25 -8.40 35.11
CA ASP A 535 9.23 -8.51 34.03
C ASP A 535 10.40 -7.55 34.25
N LEU A 536 10.10 -6.30 34.59
CA LEU A 536 11.11 -5.28 34.92
C LEU A 536 11.96 -5.69 36.14
N LYS A 537 11.33 -6.24 37.19
CA LYS A 537 12.04 -6.76 38.36
C LYS A 537 12.93 -7.94 38.03
N ARG A 538 12.47 -8.88 37.18
CA ARG A 538 13.26 -10.02 36.72
C ARG A 538 14.47 -9.60 35.90
N PHE A 539 14.31 -8.56 35.08
CA PHE A 539 15.40 -7.99 34.29
C PHE A 539 16.41 -7.19 35.13
N GLY A 540 16.02 -6.73 36.31
CA GLY A 540 16.89 -6.04 37.25
C GLY A 540 16.93 -4.52 37.11
N THR A 541 16.07 -3.93 36.28
CA THR A 541 15.83 -2.48 36.24
C THR A 541 14.39 -2.16 35.85
N GLN A 542 13.87 -1.07 36.41
CA GLN A 542 12.58 -0.49 36.05
C GLN A 542 12.73 0.85 35.32
N ALA A 543 13.97 1.31 35.11
CA ALA A 543 14.26 2.64 34.62
C ALA A 543 14.96 2.63 33.26
N LEU A 544 14.58 3.59 32.43
CA LEU A 544 15.37 4.06 31.30
C LEU A 544 16.39 5.06 31.81
N SER A 545 17.64 4.89 31.41
CA SER A 545 18.72 5.85 31.66
C SER A 545 18.88 6.71 30.42
N PHE A 546 18.97 8.01 30.64
CA PHE A 546 19.24 9.00 29.61
C PHE A 546 20.54 9.72 29.96
N GLU A 547 21.40 9.89 28.97
CA GLU A 547 22.55 10.78 29.04
C GLU A 547 22.34 11.84 27.98
N ARG A 548 22.22 13.10 28.39
CA ARG A 548 22.15 14.20 27.43
C ARG A 548 23.50 14.31 26.70
N LEU A 549 23.47 14.41 25.38
CA LEU A 549 24.67 14.55 24.55
C LEU A 549 24.82 16.00 24.10
N ASP A 550 23.70 16.66 23.77
CA ASP A 550 23.62 18.10 23.51
C ASP A 550 22.20 18.65 23.75
N ALA A 551 21.86 19.80 23.17
CA ALA A 551 20.55 20.43 23.29
C ALA A 551 19.37 19.53 22.86
N ARG A 552 19.56 18.65 21.86
CA ARG A 552 18.49 17.85 21.23
C ARG A 552 18.83 16.36 21.09
N ASN A 553 20.04 15.93 21.44
CA ASN A 553 20.50 14.55 21.30
C ASN A 553 20.74 13.92 22.68
N TYR A 554 20.29 12.68 22.85
CA TYR A 554 20.42 11.93 24.10
C TYR A 554 20.81 10.47 23.80
N ALA A 555 21.70 9.89 24.60
CA ALA A 555 21.84 8.44 24.65
C ALA A 555 20.76 7.85 25.58
N LEU A 556 20.09 6.80 25.12
CA LEU A 556 19.03 6.09 25.82
C LEU A 556 19.49 4.66 26.09
N GLN A 557 19.40 4.22 27.34
CA GLN A 557 19.72 2.84 27.73
C GLN A 557 18.64 2.24 28.62
N PHE A 558 18.25 1.01 28.33
CA PHE A 558 17.42 0.19 29.19
C PHE A 558 18.18 -1.06 29.64
N GLY A 559 18.57 -1.12 30.91
CA GLY A 559 19.42 -2.19 31.45
C GLY A 559 20.72 -1.67 32.05
N LYS A 560 21.60 -2.60 32.42
CA LYS A 560 23.00 -2.31 32.77
C LYS A 560 23.88 -2.23 31.53
#